data_AF-A0A2N5EC39-F1
#
_entry.id   AF-A0A2N5EC39-F1
#
_cell.length_a   1.000
_cell.length_b   1.000
_cell.length_c   1.000
_cell.angle_alpha   90.00
_cell.angle_beta   90.00
_cell.angle_gamma   90.00
#
_symmetry.space_group_name_H-M   'P 1'
#
loop_
_entity.id
_entity.type
_entity.pdbx_description
1 polymer ?
#
loop_
_entity_poly.entity_id
_entity_poly.type
_entity_poly.pdbx_seq_one_letter_code
_entity_poly.pdbx_strand_id
1 'polypeptide(L)' 'MQQLPVSYFYIYQDSRQAWNWRLMSRRGQVIAVNPAAYDDLAVCKEDIKQMTLDTALAVCVGDNHYMRSTM' A
#
# COMPACT_ATOMS: atom_id res chain seq x y z
N MET A 1 -9.27 16.36 -2.95
CA MET A 1 -9.62 14.97 -2.58
C MET A 1 -10.58 15.03 -1.41
N GLN A 2 -11.77 14.44 -1.51
CA GLN A 2 -12.71 14.40 -0.39
C GLN A 2 -12.13 13.52 0.72
N GLN A 3 -12.21 13.98 1.96
CA GLN A 3 -11.79 13.19 3.12
C GLN A 3 -12.86 12.13 3.37
N LEU A 4 -12.48 10.85 3.26
CA LEU A 4 -13.34 9.74 3.63
C LEU A 4 -13.17 9.45 5.13
N PRO A 5 -14.25 9.08 5.85
CA PRO A 5 -14.18 8.76 7.28
C PRO A 5 -13.39 7.47 7.57
N VAL A 6 -13.04 6.72 6.52
CA VAL A 6 -12.29 5.47 6.55
C VAL A 6 -10.99 5.60 5.76
N SER A 7 -10.02 4.73 6.04
CA SER A 7 -8.84 4.57 5.18
C SER A 7 -9.24 3.97 3.84
N TYR A 8 -8.55 4.33 2.76
CA TYR A 8 -8.90 3.90 1.41
C TYR A 8 -7.68 3.78 0.51
N PHE A 9 -7.75 2.87 -0.45
CA PHE A 9 -6.81 2.84 -1.57
C PHE A 9 -7.19 3.90 -2.60
N TYR A 10 -6.21 4.70 -3.02
CA TYR A 10 -6.35 5.65 -4.11
C TYR A 10 -5.56 5.14 -5.31
N ILE A 11 -6.27 4.70 -6.35
CA ILE A 11 -5.70 4.27 -7.62
C ILE A 11 -5.63 5.47 -8.56
N TYR A 12 -4.49 5.65 -9.22
CA TYR A 12 -4.26 6.73 -10.16
C TYR A 12 -3.27 6.31 -11.24
N GLN A 13 -3.26 7.04 -12.35
CA GLN A 13 -2.29 6.86 -13.41
C GLN A 13 -1.25 7.99 -13.32
N ASP A 14 0.03 7.64 -13.43
CA ASP A 14 1.12 8.61 -13.39
C ASP A 14 1.39 9.24 -14.77
N SER A 15 2.38 10.13 -14.85
CA SER A 15 2.75 10.80 -16.09
C SER A 15 3.30 9.88 -17.18
N ARG A 16 3.67 8.64 -16.84
CA ARG A 16 4.15 7.61 -17.76
C ARG A 16 3.05 6.66 -18.21
N GLN A 17 1.79 6.99 -17.91
CA GLN A 17 0.64 6.15 -18.18
C GLN A 17 0.61 4.83 -17.39
N ALA A 18 1.41 4.71 -16.33
CA ALA A 18 1.40 3.52 -15.48
C ALA A 18 0.43 3.69 -14.29
N TRP A 19 -0.27 2.63 -13.95
CA TRP A 19 -1.19 2.54 -12.83
C TRP A 19 -0.42 2.38 -11.52
N ASN A 20 -0.82 3.17 -10.54
CA ASN A 20 -0.27 3.17 -9.20
C ASN A 20 -1.39 3.18 -8.18
N TRP A 21 -1.09 2.70 -6.98
CA TRP A 21 -1.96 2.85 -5.83
C TRP A 21 -1.20 3.38 -4.63
N ARG A 22 -1.93 4.05 -3.74
CA ARG A 22 -1.47 4.44 -2.41
C ARG A 22 -2.57 4.20 -1.39
N LEU A 23 -2.19 3.79 -0.18
CA LEU A 23 -3.11 3.68 0.94
C LEU A 23 -3.14 5.01 1.68
N MET A 24 -4.32 5.59 1.77
CA MET A 24 -4.60 6.84 2.47
C MET A 24 -5.21 6.52 3.84
N SER A 25 -4.71 7.17 4.88
CA SER A 25 -5.38 7.19 6.18
C SER A 25 -6.66 8.01 6.12
N ARG A 26 -7.57 7.80 7.08
CA ARG A 26 -8.75 8.66 7.32
C ARG A 26 -8.43 10.15 7.48
N ARG A 27 -7.18 10.51 7.83
CA ARG A 27 -6.71 11.90 7.96
C ARG A 27 -6.14 12.47 6.66
N GLY A 28 -6.21 11.71 5.55
CA GLY A 28 -5.70 12.12 4.25
C GLY A 28 -4.18 12.00 4.09
N GLN A 29 -3.48 11.36 5.03
CA GLN A 29 -2.05 11.11 4.94
C GLN A 29 -1.77 9.79 4.20
N VAL A 30 -0.72 9.76 3.39
CA VAL A 30 -0.23 8.52 2.76
C VAL A 30 0.43 7.65 3.83
N ILE A 31 0.03 6.39 3.92
CA ILE A 31 0.61 5.41 4.88
C ILE A 31 1.30 4.23 4.19
N ALA A 32 0.95 3.95 2.95
CA ALA A 32 1.66 2.99 2.10
C ALA A 32 1.55 3.42 0.63
N VAL A 33 2.53 3.04 -0.18
CA VAL A 33 2.55 3.24 -1.63
C VAL A 33 2.82 1.89 -2.29
N ASN A 34 2.40 1.73 -3.54
CA ASN A 34 2.79 0.54 -4.29
C ASN A 34 4.33 0.45 -4.40
N PRO A 35 4.88 -0.76 -4.46
CA PRO A 35 6.32 -0.95 -4.69
C PRO A 35 6.71 -0.78 -6.17
N ALA A 36 5.77 -0.96 -7.10
CA ALA A 36 6.01 -0.87 -8.54
C ALA A 36 4.75 -0.44 -9.30
N ALA A 37 4.92 0.38 -10.33
CA ALA A 37 3.84 0.80 -11.22
C ALA A 37 3.46 -0.32 -12.20
N TYR A 38 2.19 -0.36 -12.63
CA TYR A 38 1.63 -1.42 -13.47
C TYR A 38 1.14 -0.88 -14.80
N ASP A 39 1.33 -1.61 -15.89
CA ASP A 39 0.80 -1.21 -17.21
C ASP A 39 -0.72 -1.48 -17.33
N ASP A 40 -1.27 -2.34 -16.47
CA ASP A 40 -2.68 -2.76 -16.48
C ASP A 40 -3.37 -2.48 -15.13
N LEU A 41 -4.54 -1.83 -15.19
CA LEU A 41 -5.39 -1.53 -14.04
C LEU A 41 -5.89 -2.81 -13.34
N ALA A 42 -6.17 -3.88 -14.08
CA ALA A 42 -6.61 -5.15 -13.53
C ALA A 42 -5.52 -5.75 -12.63
N VAL A 43 -4.26 -5.69 -13.06
CA VAL A 43 -3.10 -6.13 -12.28
C VAL A 43 -2.95 -5.25 -11.04
N CYS A 44 -3.06 -3.92 -11.19
CA CYS A 44 -3.03 -3.00 -10.06
C CYS A 44 -4.11 -3.30 -9.00
N LYS A 45 -5.32 -3.72 -9.42
CA LYS A 45 -6.41 -4.08 -8.50
C LYS A 45 -6.21 -5.43 -7.84
N GLU A 46 -5.66 -6.41 -8.55
CA GLU A 46 -5.34 -7.72 -7.97
C GLU A 46 -4.22 -7.60 -6.94
N ASP A 47 -3.23 -6.74 -7.17
CA ASP A 47 -2.16 -6.46 -6.20
C ASP A 47 -2.71 -5.92 -4.87
N ILE A 48 -3.65 -4.94 -4.92
CA ILE A 48 -4.33 -4.44 -3.71
C ILE A 48 -5.05 -5.58 -2.98
N LYS A 49 -5.72 -6.46 -3.71
CA LYS A 49 -6.43 -7.60 -3.12
C LYS A 49 -5.46 -8.57 -2.44
N GLN A 50 -4.34 -8.92 -3.09
CA GLN A 50 -3.30 -9.77 -2.47
C GLN A 50 -2.71 -9.09 -1.24
N MET A 51 -2.38 -7.80 -1.32
CA MET A 51 -1.90 -7.03 -0.18
C MET A 51 -2.87 -7.09 1.01
N THR A 52 -4.19 -6.96 0.79
CA THR A 52 -5.17 -7.07 1.89
C THR A 52 -5.23 -8.47 2.50
N LEU A 53 -4.97 -9.53 1.73
CA LEU A 53 -4.91 -10.90 2.23
C LEU A 53 -3.64 -11.13 3.04
N ASP A 54 -2.49 -10.76 2.48
CA ASP A 54 -1.17 -10.98 3.10
C ASP A 54 -1.01 -10.18 4.39
N THR A 55 -1.51 -8.93 4.41
CA THR A 55 -1.41 -8.07 5.58
C THR A 55 -2.26 -8.52 6.76
N ALA A 56 -3.34 -9.27 6.54
CA ALA A 56 -4.21 -9.74 7.61
C ALA A 56 -3.50 -10.70 8.57
N LEU A 57 -2.50 -11.44 8.09
CA LEU A 57 -1.74 -12.45 8.86
C LEU A 57 -0.24 -12.11 8.98
N ALA A 58 0.19 -10.96 8.46
CA ALA A 58 1.59 -10.59 8.46
C ALA A 58 2.13 -10.43 9.90
N VAL A 59 3.33 -10.97 10.13
CA VAL A 59 4.09 -10.76 11.37
C VAL A 59 5.26 -9.81 11.13
N CYS A 60 5.70 -9.12 12.18
CA CYS A 60 6.86 -8.26 12.11
C CYS A 60 8.14 -9.11 12.21
N VAL A 61 8.92 -9.15 11.13
CA VAL A 61 10.26 -9.74 11.10
C VAL A 61 11.24 -8.59 10.85
N GLY A 62 12.25 -8.48 11.70
CA GLY A 62 13.32 -7.50 11.54
C GLY A 62 14.69 -8.14 11.36
N ASP A 63 15.66 -7.32 11.00
CA ASP A 63 17.04 -7.74 10.81
C ASP A 63 17.78 -7.90 12.15
N ASN A 64 19.10 -8.15 12.08
CA ASN A 64 19.94 -8.28 13.27
C ASN A 64 19.92 -7.03 14.17
N HIS A 65 19.73 -5.84 13.60
CA HIS A 65 19.65 -4.61 14.39
C HIS A 65 18.33 -4.53 15.15
N TYR A 66 17.21 -4.84 14.48
CA TYR A 66 15.89 -4.92 15.11
C TYR A 66 15.89 -5.90 16.28
N MET A 67 16.43 -7.11 16.08
CA MET A 67 16.47 -8.15 17.12
C MET A 67 17.30 -7.74 18.35
N ARG A 68 18.39 -6.98 18.16
CA ARG A 68 19.24 -6.49 19.26
C ARG A 68 18.57 -5.44 20.13
N SER A 69 17.65 -4.66 19.57
CA SER A 69 16.92 -3.60 20.29
C SER A 69 15.70 -4.11 21.07
N THR A 70 15.30 -5.36 20.87
CA THR A 70 14.10 -5.97 21.49
C THR A 70 14.42 -7.03 22.56
N MET A 71 15.70 -7.27 22.87
CA MET A 71 16.15 -8.09 24.02
C MET A 71 16.52 -7.18 25.19
#